data_AF-A0A7W1KXK9-F1
#
_entry.id   AF-A0A7W1KXK9-F1
#
_cell.length_a   1.000
_cell.length_b   1.000
_cell.length_c   1.000
_cell.angle_alpha   90.00
_cell.angle_beta   90.00
_cell.angle_gamma   90.00
#
_symmetry.space_group_name_H-M   'P 1'
#
loop_
_entity.id
_entity.type
_entity.pdbx_description
1 polymer ?
#
loop_
_entity_poly.entity_id
_entity_poly.type
_entity_poly.pdbx_seq_one_letter_code
_entity_poly.pdbx_strand_id
1 'polypeptide(L)' 'GWSYEIRHVTGIGGKLIIVARISIPCAEGTVYREATGQEDEDVSRYGDSSSNAEAQALKRATAKFGLGLYLYDEKADK' A
#
# COMPACT_ATOMS: atom_id res chain seq x y z
N GLY A 1 -2.48 -8.96 -16.58
CA GLY A 1 -3.00 -8.87 -15.21
C GLY A 1 -2.00 -8.17 -14.32
N TRP A 2 -2.18 -8.17 -13.00
CA TRP A 2 -1.21 -7.67 -12.04
C TRP A 2 -1.12 -8.65 -10.86
N SER A 3 0.01 -8.62 -10.16
CA SER A 3 0.19 -9.34 -8.90
C SER A 3 0.80 -8.40 -7.88
N TYR A 4 0.65 -8.72 -6.60
CA TYR A 4 1.30 -7.96 -5.54
C TYR A 4 1.85 -8.91 -4.47
N GLU A 5 2.85 -8.43 -3.74
CA GLU A 5 3.51 -9.17 -2.67
C GLU A 5 3.92 -8.23 -1.53
N ILE A 6 3.93 -8.76 -0.31
CA ILE A 6 4.51 -8.07 0.84
C ILE A 6 6.02 -8.32 0.82
N ARG A 7 6.80 -7.24 0.78
CA ARG A 7 8.27 -7.29 0.72
C ARG A 7 8.90 -7.29 2.09
N HIS A 8 8.34 -6.48 3.00
CA HIS A 8 8.84 -6.33 4.36
C HIS A 8 7.71 -6.03 5.32
N VAL A 9 7.85 -6.56 6.54
CA VAL A 9 7.02 -6.24 7.70
C VAL A 9 7.99 -5.88 8.81
N THR A 10 7.82 -4.71 9.44
CA THR A 10 8.73 -4.24 10.48
C THR A 10 7.96 -3.50 11.56
N GLY A 11 8.09 -3.96 12.81
CA GLY A 11 7.60 -3.24 13.99
C GLY A 11 8.67 -2.30 14.53
N ILE A 12 8.36 -1.00 14.66
CA ILE A 12 9.27 -0.01 15.25
C ILE A 12 8.47 0.92 16.16
N GLY A 13 8.78 0.92 17.45
CA GLY A 13 8.24 1.90 18.40
C GLY A 13 6.72 1.87 18.54
N GLY A 14 6.12 0.68 18.56
CA GLY A 14 4.67 0.50 18.66
C GLY A 14 3.93 0.68 17.33
N LYS A 15 4.65 0.74 16.20
CA LYS A 15 4.08 0.87 14.87
C LYS A 15 4.47 -0.30 13.98
N LEU A 16 3.49 -0.85 13.28
CA LEU A 16 3.68 -1.83 12.24
C LEU A 16 3.84 -1.12 10.90
N ILE A 17 4.97 -1.32 10.23
CA ILE A 17 5.26 -0.81 8.89
C ILE A 17 5.28 -1.98 7.92
N ILE A 18 4.51 -1.88 6.85
CA ILE A 18 4.46 -2.87 5.75
C ILE A 18 4.91 -2.22 4.46
N VAL A 19 5.78 -2.92 3.71
CA VAL A 19 6.16 -2.55 2.34
C VAL A 19 5.50 -3.51 1.37
N ALA A 20 4.64 -2.98 0.51
CA ALA A 20 3.97 -3.75 -0.54
C ALA A 20 4.56 -3.41 -1.91
N ARG A 21 4.73 -4.43 -2.77
CA ARG A 21 5.09 -4.30 -4.18
C ARG A 21 3.93 -4.72 -5.05
N ILE A 22 3.54 -3.90 -6.01
CA ILE A 22 2.66 -4.30 -7.11
C ILE A 22 3.46 -4.40 -8.41
N SER A 23 3.26 -5.48 -9.14
CA SER A 23 3.98 -5.86 -10.35
C SER A 23 3.01 -6.06 -11.52
N ILE A 24 3.35 -5.48 -12.67
CA ILE A 24 2.56 -5.56 -13.91
C ILE A 24 3.48 -6.14 -15.00
N PRO A 25 3.16 -7.32 -15.55
CA PRO A 25 3.84 -7.84 -16.73
C PRO A 25 3.52 -6.96 -17.95
N CYS A 26 4.57 -6.47 -18.61
CA CYS A 26 4.53 -5.72 -19.87
C CYS A 26 5.29 -6.49 -20.96
N ALA A 27 5.21 -6.04 -22.21
CA ALA A 27 5.90 -6.69 -23.33
C ALA A 27 7.44 -6.65 -23.17
N GLU A 28 7.95 -5.58 -22.56
CA GLU A 28 9.38 -5.31 -22.35
C GLU A 28 9.90 -5.87 -21.03
N GLY A 29 9.05 -6.51 -20.22
CA GLY A 29 9.39 -7.05 -18.91
C GLY A 29 8.38 -6.68 -17.83
N THR A 30 8.69 -6.99 -16.58
CA THR A 30 7.81 -6.68 -15.44
C THR A 30 8.17 -5.32 -14.85
N VAL A 31 7.21 -4.41 -14.83
CA VAL A 31 7.35 -3.14 -14.11
C VAL A 31 6.74 -3.28 -12.72
N TYR A 32 7.38 -2.71 -11.71
CA TYR A 32 6.85 -2.73 -10.34
C TYR A 32 6.95 -1.38 -9.66
N ARG A 33 6.09 -1.16 -8.66
CA ARG A 33 6.15 -0.04 -7.73
C ARG A 33 5.97 -0.56 -6.32
N GLU A 34 6.67 0.09 -5.40
CA GLU A 34 6.62 -0.23 -3.98
C GLU A 34 6.15 0.98 -3.20
N ALA A 35 5.41 0.75 -2.13
CA ALA A 35 5.09 1.79 -1.17
C ALA A 35 4.93 1.20 0.22
N THR A 36 4.95 2.10 1.20
CA THR A 36 4.83 1.75 2.61
C THR A 36 3.44 2.12 3.12
N GLY A 37 2.95 1.30 4.04
CA GLY A 37 1.82 1.60 4.90
C GLY A 37 2.23 1.37 6.34
N GLN A 38 1.59 2.11 7.24
CA GLN A 38 1.91 2.05 8.65
C GLN A 38 0.63 2.17 9.45
N GLU A 39 0.55 1.40 10.52
CA GLU A 39 -0.50 1.45 11.52
C GLU A 39 0.14 1.30 12.92
N ASP A 40 -0.54 1.76 13.96
CA ASP A 40 -0.14 1.45 15.34
C ASP A 40 -0.39 -0.05 15.61
N GLU A 41 0.49 -0.69 16.39
CA GLU A 41 0.37 -2.12 16.73
C GLU A 41 -0.86 -2.38 17.63
N ASP A 42 -1.13 -1.45 18.55
CA ASP A 42 -2.30 -1.43 19.42
C ASP A 42 -3.48 -0.71 18.75
N VAL A 43 -4.11 -1.36 17.78
CA VAL A 43 -5.32 -0.81 17.13
C VAL A 43 -6.52 -1.02 18.04
N SER A 44 -7.02 0.04 18.67
CA SER A 44 -8.27 0.00 19.45
C SER A 44 -9.54 0.07 18.57
N ARG A 45 -9.37 0.04 17.24
CA ARG A 45 -10.40 0.23 16.20
C ARG A 45 -10.64 -1.09 15.45
N TYR A 46 -11.70 -1.15 14.65
CA TYR A 46 -12.07 -2.35 13.89
C TYR A 46 -11.00 -2.71 12.85
N GLY A 47 -10.55 -3.97 12.86
CA GLY A 47 -9.49 -4.52 11.99
C GLY A 47 -8.16 -4.76 12.70
N ASP A 48 -7.27 -5.55 12.10
CA ASP A 48 -5.90 -5.74 12.57
C ASP A 48 -4.93 -4.72 11.94
N SER A 49 -3.86 -4.39 12.69
CA SER A 49 -2.82 -3.44 12.26
C SER A 49 -2.19 -3.83 10.92
N SER A 50 -2.00 -5.13 10.68
CA SER A 50 -1.43 -5.65 9.44
C SER A 50 -2.33 -5.38 8.24
N SER A 51 -3.62 -5.71 8.31
CA SER A 51 -4.55 -5.46 7.20
C SER A 51 -4.64 -3.98 6.84
N ASN A 52 -4.67 -3.10 7.85
CA ASN A 52 -4.74 -1.66 7.64
C ASN A 52 -3.46 -1.11 6.99
N ALA A 53 -2.29 -1.51 7.51
CA ALA A 53 -1.00 -1.11 6.96
C ALA A 53 -0.81 -1.66 5.54
N GLU A 54 -1.18 -2.91 5.27
CA GLU A 54 -1.11 -3.52 3.94
C GLU A 54 -2.01 -2.78 2.94
N ALA A 55 -3.26 -2.48 3.30
CA ALA A 55 -4.18 -1.75 2.45
C ALA A 55 -3.65 -0.34 2.13
N GLN A 56 -3.06 0.36 3.11
CA GLN A 56 -2.37 1.64 2.88
C GLN A 56 -1.22 1.49 1.87
N ALA A 57 -0.35 0.49 2.09
CA ALA A 57 0.82 0.26 1.25
C ALA A 57 0.40 -0.04 -0.20
N LEU A 58 -0.59 -0.90 -0.39
CA LEU A 58 -1.07 -1.30 -1.70
C LEU A 58 -1.70 -0.11 -2.44
N LYS A 59 -2.59 0.66 -1.80
CA LYS A 59 -3.21 1.86 -2.37
C LYS A 59 -2.19 2.91 -2.81
N ARG A 60 -1.08 3.05 -2.07
CA ARG A 60 0.01 3.98 -2.43
C ARG A 60 0.87 3.43 -3.55
N ALA A 61 1.12 2.12 -3.58
CA ALA A 61 1.90 1.48 -4.64
C ALA A 61 1.15 1.53 -5.99
N THR A 62 -0.18 1.35 -5.98
CA THR A 62 -1.02 1.50 -7.18
C THR A 62 -1.11 2.95 -7.64
N ALA A 63 -1.20 3.92 -6.72
CA ALA A 63 -1.20 5.35 -7.04
C ALA A 63 0.07 5.78 -7.79
N LYS A 64 1.23 5.17 -7.51
CA LYS A 64 2.48 5.43 -8.24
C LYS A 64 2.45 4.98 -9.71
N PHE A 65 1.48 4.16 -10.10
CA PHE A 65 1.19 3.84 -11.50
C PHE A 65 0.12 4.76 -12.12
N GLY A 66 -0.40 5.73 -11.37
CA GLY A 66 -1.49 6.62 -11.81
C GLY A 66 -2.90 6.10 -11.48
N LEU A 67 -3.02 4.92 -10.87
CA LEU A 67 -4.32 4.31 -10.56
C LEU A 67 -4.93 4.96 -9.32
N GLY A 68 -6.19 5.42 -9.43
CA GLY A 68 -6.92 5.97 -8.29
C GLY A 68 -6.35 7.27 -7.72
N LEU A 69 -5.51 8.01 -8.47
CA LEU A 69 -4.95 9.29 -8.03
C LEU A 69 -6.01 10.31 -7.65
N TYR A 70 -7.17 10.28 -8.32
CA TYR A 70 -8.30 11.16 -7.99
C TYR A 70 -8.82 10.96 -6.56
N LEU A 71 -8.63 9.79 -5.95
CA LEU A 71 -9.01 9.52 -4.56
C LEU A 71 -8.11 10.26 -3.55
N TYR A 72 -6.99 10.81 -3.99
CA TYR A 72 -6.09 11.63 -3.18
C TYR A 72 -6.32 13.14 -3.39
N ASP A 73 -7.19 13.52 -4.33
CA ASP A 73 -7.54 14.92 -4.53
C ASP A 73 -8.69 15.30 -3.59
N GLU A 74 -8.43 16.27 -2.71
CA GLU A 74 -9.41 16.80 -1.75
C GLU A 74 -10.61 17.46 -2.44
N LYS A 75 -10.49 17.81 -3.73
CA LYS A 75 -11.56 18.39 -4.54
C LYS A 75 -12.38 17.39 -5.34
N ALA A 76 -12.01 16.11 -5.38
CA ALA A 76 -12.74 15.11 -6.16
C ALA A 76 -14.18 14.87 -5.64
N ASP A 77 -14.46 15.29 -4.41
CA ASP A 77 -15.76 15.12 -3.71
C ASP A 77 -16.55 16.44 -3.57
N LYS A 78 -16.18 17.51 -4.31
CA LYS A 78 -16.90 18.80 -4.31
C LYS A 78 -17.50 19.15 -5.67
#